data_AF-A0A0F9S559-F1
#
_entry.id   AF-A0A0F9S559-F1
#
_cell.length_a   1.000
_cell.length_b   1.000
_cell.length_c   1.000
_cell.angle_alpha   90.00
_cell.angle_beta   90.00
_cell.angle_gamma   90.00
#
_symmetry.space_group_name_H-M   'P 1'
#
loop_
_entity.id
_entity.type
_entity.pdbx_description
1 polymer ?
#
loop_
_entity_poly.entity_id
_entity_poly.type
_entity_poly.pdbx_seq_one_letter_code
_entity_poly.pdbx_strand_id
1 'polypeptide(L)'
;MDESGSSVEIINPLYNISPIFLDDIKNELTVLQHQKKKNRSFSSFGRTHILNYFAPIFLFQDYESKSRTKKELITDFEKIDWTNKAYSELISGANTIGILDLNEKGFTLSKIGQFCLEHFVTIGIDSISKLQERLNQTQRNKCVYSEFPSLAKFLQLIYFQNPDFKHFISILQNFDKKEVSSKDIIDMLIMEYPNLLLNFFVKPTAKDKVVSMFLSGNKEALMDNYKKTISDFGHYNFFFAFKRHLVHLGVLSQENRTFYKKTEELDVENDYWILGKDILI
;
A
#
# COMPACT_ATOMS: atom_id res chain seq x y z
N MET A 1 14.66 63.76 13.39
CA MET A 1 13.52 63.37 14.25
C MET A 1 12.43 62.88 13.31
N ASP A 2 12.35 61.55 13.27
CA ASP A 2 11.19 60.65 13.11
C ASP A 2 10.27 60.84 11.90
N GLU A 3 10.32 59.95 10.91
CA GLU A 3 9.74 58.58 10.86
C GLU A 3 8.23 58.57 10.57
N SER A 4 7.87 58.11 9.36
CA SER A 4 6.91 57.02 9.10
C SER A 4 6.26 57.21 7.72
N GLY A 5 6.42 56.22 6.85
CA GLY A 5 5.80 56.23 5.53
C GLY A 5 6.49 55.37 4.46
N SER A 6 7.27 54.35 4.82
CA SER A 6 7.60 53.30 3.86
C SER A 6 6.47 52.27 3.88
N SER A 7 5.62 52.32 2.87
CA SER A 7 4.74 51.21 2.54
C SER A 7 5.63 49.99 2.28
N VAL A 8 5.63 49.05 3.23
CA VAL A 8 6.26 47.74 3.04
C VAL A 8 5.56 47.09 1.85
N GLU A 9 6.26 46.98 0.72
CA GLU A 9 5.83 46.10 -0.36
C GLU A 9 5.75 44.69 0.21
N ILE A 10 4.53 44.20 0.36
CA ILE A 10 4.27 42.79 0.66
C ILE A 10 4.69 42.02 -0.60
N ILE A 11 5.91 41.51 -0.60
CA ILE A 11 6.37 40.57 -1.62
C ILE A 11 5.55 39.30 -1.43
N ASN A 12 4.49 39.13 -2.22
CA ASN A 12 3.80 37.84 -2.33
C ASN A 12 4.83 36.81 -2.81
N PRO A 13 4.98 35.65 -2.13
CA PRO A 13 5.94 34.64 -2.54
C PRO A 13 5.63 34.19 -3.98
N LEU A 14 6.67 34.20 -4.81
CA LEU A 14 6.68 33.92 -6.25
C LEU A 14 6.38 32.45 -6.63
N TYR A 15 5.94 31.62 -5.69
CA TYR A 15 5.58 30.24 -5.94
C TYR A 15 4.10 30.02 -5.65
N ASN A 16 3.32 30.24 -6.69
CA ASN A 16 1.94 29.79 -6.77
C ASN A 16 1.96 28.25 -6.84
N ILE A 17 1.85 27.60 -5.68
CA ILE A 17 1.56 26.15 -5.62
C ILE A 17 0.27 25.98 -6.41
N SER A 18 0.36 25.37 -7.60
CA SER A 18 -0.75 25.27 -8.55
C SER A 18 -2.05 24.88 -7.82
N PRO A 19 -3.20 25.55 -8.05
CA PRO A 19 -4.45 25.28 -7.34
C PRO A 19 -4.84 23.80 -7.31
N ILE A 20 -4.50 23.06 -8.37
CA ILE A 20 -4.71 21.62 -8.54
C ILE A 20 -4.00 20.81 -7.43
N PHE A 21 -2.78 21.17 -7.06
CA PHE A 21 -1.99 20.44 -6.06
C PHE A 21 -2.59 20.57 -4.64
N LEU A 22 -3.07 21.77 -4.31
CA LEU A 22 -3.72 22.02 -3.02
C LEU A 22 -5.10 21.37 -2.97
N ASP A 23 -5.84 21.35 -4.07
CA ASP A 23 -7.11 20.65 -4.17
C ASP A 23 -6.92 19.14 -4.13
N ASP A 24 -5.88 18.57 -4.74
CA ASP A 24 -5.57 17.14 -4.65
C ASP A 24 -5.17 16.71 -3.24
N ILE A 25 -4.37 17.51 -2.54
CA ILE A 25 -4.03 17.25 -1.14
C ILE A 25 -5.26 17.40 -0.24
N LYS A 26 -6.08 18.44 -0.44
CA LYS A 26 -7.33 18.62 0.31
C LYS A 26 -8.32 17.51 -0.01
N ASN A 27 -8.41 17.07 -1.25
CA ASN A 27 -9.26 15.96 -1.67
C ASN A 27 -8.78 14.65 -1.06
N GLU A 28 -7.46 14.39 -1.05
CA GLU A 28 -6.89 13.21 -0.39
C GLU A 28 -7.13 13.25 1.11
N LEU A 29 -6.92 14.39 1.77
CA LEU A 29 -7.24 14.57 3.19
C LEU A 29 -8.73 14.39 3.45
N THR A 30 -9.58 14.96 2.58
CA THR A 30 -11.03 14.83 2.66
C THR A 30 -11.44 13.38 2.43
N VAL A 31 -10.81 12.67 1.49
CA VAL A 31 -11.02 11.25 1.22
C VAL A 31 -10.55 10.41 2.41
N LEU A 32 -9.37 10.64 2.96
CA LEU A 32 -8.85 9.96 4.14
C LEU A 32 -9.71 10.26 5.39
N GLN A 33 -10.26 11.47 5.52
CA GLN A 33 -11.12 11.90 6.64
C GLN A 33 -12.58 11.45 6.49
N HIS A 34 -13.14 11.45 5.27
CA HIS A 34 -14.54 11.09 4.97
C HIS A 34 -14.70 9.60 4.67
N GLN A 35 -13.67 8.93 4.12
CA GLN A 35 -13.63 7.46 3.97
C GLN A 35 -13.18 6.76 5.25
N LYS A 36 -13.75 7.16 6.40
CA LYS A 36 -13.80 6.35 7.63
C LYS A 36 -14.35 4.92 7.43
N LYS A 37 -14.76 4.54 6.20
CA LYS A 37 -15.34 3.25 5.82
C LYS A 37 -14.42 2.33 5.00
N LYS A 38 -13.30 2.80 4.44
CA LYS A 38 -12.34 1.92 3.72
C LYS A 38 -10.92 2.31 4.08
N ASN A 39 -10.23 1.48 4.87
CA ASN A 39 -8.79 1.64 5.11
C ASN A 39 -8.05 1.37 3.79
N ARG A 40 -7.95 2.34 2.88
CA ARG A 40 -7.23 2.18 1.60
C ARG A 40 -5.71 2.25 1.72
N SER A 41 -5.20 2.38 2.94
CA SER A 41 -3.79 2.64 3.15
C SER A 41 -2.93 1.40 3.05
N PHE A 42 -2.19 1.28 1.96
CA PHE A 42 -1.19 0.23 1.75
C PHE A 42 -0.05 0.29 2.77
N SER A 43 0.15 1.44 3.43
CA SER A 43 1.07 1.53 4.57
C SER A 43 0.71 0.52 5.68
N SER A 44 -0.55 0.11 5.79
CA SER A 44 -1.04 -0.85 6.78
C SER A 44 -0.68 -2.31 6.51
N PHE A 45 -0.13 -2.65 5.34
CA PHE A 45 0.30 -4.01 5.01
C PHE A 45 1.55 -4.43 5.80
N GLY A 46 1.37 -5.07 6.94
CA GLY A 46 2.49 -5.56 7.77
C GLY A 46 3.06 -6.91 7.36
N ARG A 47 2.43 -7.63 6.42
CA ARG A 47 2.85 -8.96 5.96
C ARG A 47 3.30 -8.95 4.51
N THR A 48 4.41 -9.61 4.23
CA THR A 48 5.04 -9.66 2.90
C THR A 48 4.36 -10.59 1.91
N HIS A 49 3.68 -11.63 2.39
CA HIS A 49 3.10 -12.64 1.52
C HIS A 49 1.62 -12.35 1.25
N ILE A 50 1.29 -12.08 -0.02
CA ILE A 50 -0.02 -11.56 -0.45
C ILE A 50 -1.20 -12.50 -0.11
N LEU A 51 -0.99 -13.83 -0.16
CA LEU A 51 -2.05 -14.80 0.15
C LEU A 51 -2.59 -14.67 1.58
N ASN A 52 -1.83 -14.10 2.52
CA ASN A 52 -2.33 -13.89 3.88
C ASN A 52 -3.56 -12.95 3.91
N TYR A 53 -3.65 -12.00 2.98
CA TYR A 53 -4.79 -11.06 2.90
C TYR A 53 -6.01 -11.66 2.21
N PHE A 54 -5.88 -12.84 1.61
CA PHE A 54 -6.98 -13.61 1.06
C PHE A 54 -7.49 -14.66 2.04
N ALA A 55 -6.69 -15.05 3.06
CA ALA A 55 -7.12 -15.99 4.07
C ALA A 55 -8.48 -15.68 4.73
N PRO A 56 -8.85 -14.40 5.00
CA PRO A 56 -10.14 -14.09 5.59
C PRO A 56 -11.35 -14.53 4.77
N ILE A 57 -11.27 -14.68 3.44
CA ILE A 57 -12.44 -15.07 2.61
C ILE A 57 -12.99 -16.43 3.00
N PHE A 58 -12.11 -17.35 3.38
CA PHE A 58 -12.48 -18.71 3.79
C PHE A 58 -13.20 -18.76 5.14
N LEU A 59 -13.14 -17.68 5.94
CA LEU A 59 -13.93 -17.56 7.17
C LEU A 59 -15.39 -17.22 6.90
N PHE A 60 -15.72 -16.78 5.68
CA PHE A 60 -17.05 -16.42 5.25
C PHE A 60 -17.71 -17.50 4.38
N GLN A 61 -17.02 -18.58 4.03
CA GLN A 61 -17.54 -19.64 3.15
C GLN A 61 -18.86 -20.25 3.64
N ASP A 62 -19.01 -20.45 4.96
CA ASP A 62 -20.26 -20.95 5.57
C ASP A 62 -21.21 -19.83 6.03
N TYR A 63 -20.81 -18.56 5.86
CA TYR A 63 -21.42 -17.40 6.50
C TYR A 63 -21.56 -16.19 5.57
N GLU A 64 -21.64 -16.39 4.25
CA GLU A 64 -21.41 -15.37 3.19
C GLU A 64 -22.22 -14.06 3.36
N SER A 65 -23.31 -14.07 4.14
CA SER A 65 -24.18 -12.91 4.41
C SER A 65 -24.12 -12.33 5.83
N LYS A 66 -23.39 -12.94 6.76
CA LYS A 66 -23.36 -12.50 8.17
C LYS A 66 -22.18 -11.57 8.42
N SER A 67 -22.48 -10.36 8.89
CA SER A 67 -21.46 -9.45 9.42
C SER A 67 -20.77 -10.08 10.64
N ARG A 68 -19.44 -9.97 10.69
CA ARG A 68 -18.57 -10.52 11.74
C ARG A 68 -17.71 -9.41 12.34
N THR A 69 -17.67 -9.31 13.65
CA THR A 69 -16.75 -8.41 14.34
C THR A 69 -15.29 -8.84 14.12
N LYS A 70 -14.35 -7.90 14.25
CA LYS A 70 -12.92 -8.21 14.15
C LYS A 70 -12.49 -9.29 15.16
N LYS A 71 -13.06 -9.27 16.37
CA LYS A 71 -12.77 -10.23 17.44
C LYS A 71 -13.21 -11.65 17.05
N GLU A 72 -14.40 -11.79 16.47
CA GLU A 72 -14.89 -13.10 16.01
C GLU A 72 -14.01 -13.68 14.91
N LEU A 73 -13.59 -12.87 13.94
CA LEU A 73 -12.68 -13.31 12.89
C LEU A 73 -11.32 -13.76 13.44
N ILE A 74 -10.79 -13.04 14.43
CA ILE A 74 -9.56 -13.42 15.14
C ILE A 74 -9.73 -14.78 15.83
N THR A 75 -10.83 -14.96 16.57
CA THR A 75 -11.12 -16.24 17.25
C THR A 75 -11.27 -17.40 16.28
N ASP A 76 -11.84 -17.18 15.09
CA ASP A 76 -11.94 -18.23 14.08
C ASP A 76 -10.59 -18.56 13.45
N PHE A 77 -9.74 -17.57 13.20
CA PHE A 77 -8.35 -17.80 12.79
C PHE A 77 -7.54 -18.61 13.83
N GLU A 78 -7.78 -18.37 15.13
CA GLU A 78 -7.17 -19.15 16.21
C GLU A 78 -7.60 -20.62 16.18
N LYS A 79 -8.89 -20.88 15.93
CA LYS A 79 -9.43 -22.26 15.87
C LYS A 79 -8.89 -23.07 14.70
N ILE A 80 -8.72 -22.46 13.53
CA ILE A 80 -8.21 -23.12 12.32
C ILE A 80 -6.69 -23.13 12.23
N ASP A 81 -6.01 -22.61 13.26
CA ASP A 81 -4.56 -22.58 13.42
C ASP A 81 -3.79 -22.03 12.19
N TRP A 82 -4.27 -20.94 11.59
CA TRP A 82 -3.56 -20.30 10.47
C TRP A 82 -2.14 -19.91 10.87
N THR A 83 -1.13 -20.20 10.04
CA THR A 83 0.28 -20.09 10.44
C THR A 83 0.68 -18.65 10.80
N ASN A 84 0.11 -17.66 10.11
CA ASN A 84 0.43 -16.26 10.39
C ASN A 84 -0.48 -15.67 11.48
N LYS A 85 0.04 -15.53 12.70
CA LYS A 85 -0.74 -15.09 13.87
C LYS A 85 -1.08 -13.60 13.90
N ALA A 86 -0.70 -12.82 12.90
CA ALA A 86 -1.01 -11.39 12.82
C ALA A 86 -2.41 -11.10 12.29
N TYR A 87 -3.41 -11.81 12.81
CA TYR A 87 -4.78 -11.85 12.27
C TYR A 87 -5.40 -10.47 12.11
N SER A 88 -5.15 -9.57 13.06
CA SER A 88 -5.63 -8.18 13.01
C SER A 88 -5.16 -7.44 11.75
N GLU A 89 -3.92 -7.68 11.32
CA GLU A 89 -3.35 -7.08 10.11
C GLU A 89 -3.87 -7.77 8.85
N LEU A 90 -4.10 -9.09 8.89
CA LEU A 90 -4.66 -9.83 7.75
C LEU A 90 -6.05 -9.31 7.40
N ILE A 91 -6.90 -9.12 8.42
CA ILE A 91 -8.26 -8.59 8.27
C ILE A 91 -8.22 -7.14 7.78
N SER A 92 -7.37 -6.29 8.36
CA SER A 92 -7.23 -4.91 7.91
C SER A 92 -6.75 -4.84 6.46
N GLY A 93 -5.76 -5.64 6.07
CA GLY A 93 -5.24 -5.68 4.71
C GLY A 93 -6.25 -6.23 3.70
N ALA A 94 -7.06 -7.23 4.08
CA ALA A 94 -8.17 -7.72 3.26
C ALA A 94 -9.23 -6.64 3.01
N ASN A 95 -9.49 -5.77 3.99
CA ASN A 95 -10.32 -4.58 3.80
C ASN A 95 -9.65 -3.55 2.87
N THR A 96 -8.34 -3.36 2.98
CA THR A 96 -7.57 -2.45 2.12
C THR A 96 -7.61 -2.82 0.64
N ILE A 97 -7.47 -4.11 0.32
CA ILE A 97 -7.61 -4.60 -1.06
C ILE A 97 -9.07 -4.78 -1.51
N GLY A 98 -10.04 -4.41 -0.66
CA GLY A 98 -11.46 -4.40 -1.01
C GLY A 98 -12.15 -5.77 -1.02
N ILE A 99 -11.52 -6.80 -0.44
CA ILE A 99 -12.10 -8.15 -0.30
C ILE A 99 -13.11 -8.21 0.85
N LEU A 100 -12.87 -7.45 1.92
CA LEU A 100 -13.82 -7.26 3.01
C LEU A 100 -14.33 -5.83 3.01
N ASP A 101 -15.61 -5.65 3.31
CA ASP A 101 -16.20 -4.34 3.59
C ASP A 101 -16.43 -4.19 5.10
N LEU A 102 -16.11 -3.02 5.66
CA LEU A 102 -16.38 -2.69 7.06
C LEU A 102 -17.63 -1.81 7.15
N ASN A 103 -18.61 -2.28 7.93
CA ASN A 103 -19.82 -1.55 8.28
C ASN A 103 -19.97 -1.44 9.80
N GLU A 104 -21.05 -0.82 10.27
CA GLU A 104 -21.28 -0.59 11.71
C GLU A 104 -21.35 -1.87 12.54
N LYS A 105 -21.81 -2.98 11.95
CA LYS A 105 -21.91 -4.30 12.60
C LYS A 105 -20.62 -5.11 12.51
N GLY A 106 -19.62 -4.66 11.74
CA GLY A 106 -18.36 -5.36 11.52
C GLY A 106 -18.05 -5.60 10.04
N PHE A 107 -17.28 -6.65 9.78
CA PHE A 107 -16.80 -7.02 8.45
C PHE A 107 -17.78 -7.96 7.74
N THR A 108 -17.99 -7.71 6.46
CA THR A 108 -18.71 -8.59 5.52
C THR A 108 -17.82 -8.91 4.33
N LEU A 109 -18.06 -10.05 3.70
CA LEU A 109 -17.44 -10.35 2.41
C LEU A 109 -17.98 -9.37 1.36
N SER A 110 -17.09 -8.70 0.63
CA SER A 110 -17.51 -7.80 -0.45
C SER A 110 -17.89 -8.60 -1.70
N LYS A 111 -18.46 -7.93 -2.72
CA LYS A 111 -18.66 -8.56 -4.04
C LYS A 111 -17.35 -9.07 -4.66
N ILE A 112 -16.26 -8.34 -4.46
CA ILE A 112 -14.92 -8.74 -4.92
C ILE A 112 -14.46 -9.96 -4.10
N GLY A 113 -14.69 -9.95 -2.77
CA GLY A 113 -14.36 -11.07 -1.91
C GLY A 113 -15.11 -12.36 -2.27
N GLN A 114 -16.39 -12.25 -2.60
CA GLN A 114 -17.22 -13.37 -3.08
C GLN A 114 -16.64 -13.93 -4.39
N PHE A 115 -16.36 -13.06 -5.35
CA PHE A 115 -15.73 -13.47 -6.61
C PHE A 115 -14.36 -14.13 -6.39
N CYS A 116 -13.55 -13.62 -5.47
CA CYS A 116 -12.29 -14.25 -5.07
C CYS A 116 -12.53 -15.65 -4.50
N LEU A 117 -13.48 -15.82 -3.59
CA LEU A 117 -13.79 -17.13 -3.00
C LEU A 117 -14.20 -18.14 -4.08
N GLU A 118 -15.14 -17.77 -4.96
CA GLU A 118 -15.59 -18.61 -6.07
C GLU A 118 -14.46 -18.97 -7.05
N HIS A 119 -13.62 -18.00 -7.39
CA HIS A 119 -12.47 -18.24 -8.26
C HIS A 119 -11.47 -19.20 -7.60
N PHE A 120 -11.16 -19.00 -6.31
CA PHE A 120 -10.25 -19.85 -5.56
C PHE A 120 -10.76 -21.30 -5.51
N VAL A 121 -12.04 -21.51 -5.25
CA VAL A 121 -12.68 -22.83 -5.31
C VAL A 121 -12.52 -23.44 -6.71
N THR A 122 -12.77 -22.67 -7.77
CA THR A 122 -12.67 -23.14 -9.17
C THR A 122 -11.26 -23.61 -9.55
N ILE A 123 -10.21 -22.98 -8.98
CA ILE A 123 -8.81 -23.36 -9.23
C ILE A 123 -8.27 -24.38 -8.21
N GLY A 124 -9.15 -24.99 -7.40
CA GLY A 124 -8.81 -26.04 -6.44
C GLY A 124 -8.20 -25.54 -5.12
N ILE A 125 -8.44 -24.28 -4.75
CA ILE A 125 -8.15 -23.72 -3.42
C ILE A 125 -9.50 -23.53 -2.70
N ASP A 126 -10.13 -24.63 -2.35
CA ASP A 126 -11.49 -24.68 -1.79
C ASP A 126 -11.58 -24.54 -0.26
N SER A 127 -10.43 -24.38 0.40
CA SER A 127 -10.33 -24.31 1.85
C SER A 127 -9.09 -23.53 2.29
N ILE A 128 -9.10 -23.06 3.55
CA ILE A 128 -7.96 -22.37 4.13
C ILE A 128 -6.70 -23.26 4.20
N SER A 129 -6.86 -24.57 4.35
CA SER A 129 -5.74 -25.53 4.32
C SER A 129 -5.07 -25.55 2.96
N LYS A 130 -5.86 -25.59 1.87
CA LYS A 130 -5.33 -25.46 0.50
C LYS A 130 -4.65 -24.13 0.25
N LEU A 131 -5.16 -23.04 0.83
CA LEU A 131 -4.48 -21.75 0.76
C LEU A 131 -3.11 -21.79 1.47
N GLN A 132 -3.03 -22.44 2.63
CA GLN A 132 -1.79 -22.63 3.38
C GLN A 132 -0.77 -23.46 2.58
N GLU A 133 -1.22 -24.52 1.88
CA GLU A 133 -0.36 -25.30 0.97
C GLU A 133 0.28 -24.39 -0.10
N ARG A 134 -0.53 -23.55 -0.77
CA ARG A 134 -0.02 -22.58 -1.76
C ARG A 134 0.95 -21.59 -1.16
N LEU A 135 0.63 -21.04 0.02
CA LEU A 135 1.50 -20.14 0.75
C LEU A 135 2.86 -20.78 1.05
N ASN A 136 2.88 -22.03 1.50
CA ASN A 136 4.09 -22.78 1.80
C ASN A 136 4.95 -23.05 0.55
N GLN A 137 4.33 -23.19 -0.62
CA GLN A 137 5.01 -23.37 -1.90
C GLN A 137 5.67 -22.07 -2.42
N THR A 138 5.22 -20.90 -1.96
CA THR A 138 5.67 -19.59 -2.45
C THR A 138 6.45 -18.77 -1.41
N GLN A 139 7.19 -19.43 -0.51
CA GLN A 139 8.01 -18.76 0.50
C GLN A 139 9.46 -18.52 0.04
N ARG A 140 10.16 -17.64 0.77
CA ARG A 140 11.58 -17.29 0.59
C ARG A 140 11.88 -16.72 -0.81
N ASN A 141 12.62 -17.46 -1.63
CA ASN A 141 13.06 -17.05 -2.96
C ASN A 141 12.01 -17.35 -4.04
N LYS A 142 10.97 -18.10 -3.70
CA LYS A 142 9.84 -18.37 -4.59
C LYS A 142 8.76 -17.32 -4.37
N CYS A 143 8.06 -16.94 -5.42
CA CYS A 143 6.94 -16.01 -5.33
C CYS A 143 5.70 -16.59 -6.01
N VAL A 144 4.53 -15.96 -5.82
CA VAL A 144 3.28 -16.49 -6.42
C VAL A 144 3.39 -16.44 -7.93
N TYR A 145 4.00 -15.38 -8.49
CA TYR A 145 4.22 -15.25 -9.92
C TYR A 145 5.05 -16.39 -10.52
N SER A 146 6.12 -16.84 -9.84
CA SER A 146 6.99 -17.91 -10.37
C SER A 146 6.35 -19.29 -10.28
N GLU A 147 5.66 -19.60 -9.17
CA GLU A 147 5.11 -20.94 -8.94
C GLU A 147 3.69 -21.11 -9.48
N PHE A 148 2.88 -20.04 -9.43
CA PHE A 148 1.47 -20.03 -9.85
C PHE A 148 1.16 -18.78 -10.70
N PRO A 149 1.67 -18.67 -11.94
CA PRO A 149 1.52 -17.47 -12.77
C PRO A 149 0.06 -17.03 -12.94
N SER A 150 -0.85 -17.96 -13.24
CA SER A 150 -2.28 -17.65 -13.42
C SER A 150 -2.93 -17.11 -12.15
N LEU A 151 -2.58 -17.66 -10.98
CA LEU A 151 -3.03 -17.13 -9.70
C LEU A 151 -2.46 -15.73 -9.47
N ALA A 152 -1.16 -15.50 -9.72
CA ALA A 152 -0.58 -14.17 -9.57
C ALA A 152 -1.25 -13.12 -10.46
N LYS A 153 -1.60 -13.47 -11.71
CA LYS A 153 -2.36 -12.59 -12.61
C LYS A 153 -3.75 -12.29 -12.07
N PHE A 154 -4.45 -13.29 -11.55
CA PHE A 154 -5.72 -13.08 -10.88
C PHE A 154 -5.59 -12.11 -9.71
N LEU A 155 -4.63 -12.33 -8.80
CA LEU A 155 -4.40 -11.47 -7.64
C LEU A 155 -4.01 -10.05 -8.06
N GLN A 156 -3.25 -9.92 -9.16
CA GLN A 156 -2.90 -8.64 -9.75
C GLN A 156 -4.15 -7.87 -10.17
N LEU A 157 -5.11 -8.51 -10.85
CA LEU A 157 -6.39 -7.90 -11.21
C LEU A 157 -7.20 -7.41 -10.00
N ILE A 158 -7.15 -8.15 -8.88
CA ILE A 158 -7.80 -7.75 -7.62
C ILE A 158 -7.13 -6.49 -7.04
N TYR A 159 -5.79 -6.46 -6.99
CA TYR A 159 -5.06 -5.27 -6.52
C TYR A 159 -5.31 -4.03 -7.41
N PHE A 160 -5.43 -4.23 -8.73
CA PHE A 160 -5.74 -3.15 -9.68
C PHE A 160 -7.14 -2.55 -9.54
N GLN A 161 -8.04 -3.17 -8.77
CA GLN A 161 -9.30 -2.53 -8.39
C GLN A 161 -9.09 -1.32 -7.47
N ASN A 162 -7.93 -1.22 -6.82
CA ASN A 162 -7.55 -0.05 -6.05
C ASN A 162 -6.93 1.02 -6.97
N PRO A 163 -7.51 2.24 -7.06
CA PRO A 163 -7.02 3.28 -7.96
C PRO A 163 -5.62 3.78 -7.60
N ASP A 164 -5.28 3.85 -6.32
CA ASP A 164 -3.96 4.32 -5.86
C ASP A 164 -2.88 3.29 -6.23
N PHE A 165 -3.20 2.00 -6.11
CA PHE A 165 -2.33 0.94 -6.59
C PHE A 165 -2.12 1.04 -8.09
N LYS A 166 -3.21 1.14 -8.87
CA LYS A 166 -3.15 1.28 -10.34
C LYS A 166 -2.30 2.49 -10.75
N HIS A 167 -2.48 3.62 -10.07
CA HIS A 167 -1.74 4.84 -10.33
C HIS A 167 -0.25 4.68 -10.00
N PHE A 168 0.07 4.09 -8.84
CA PHE A 168 1.45 3.80 -8.47
C PHE A 168 2.16 2.89 -9.49
N ILE A 169 1.48 1.84 -9.99
CA ILE A 169 2.08 0.99 -11.04
C ILE A 169 2.33 1.77 -12.34
N SER A 170 1.39 2.64 -12.73
CA SER A 170 1.55 3.48 -13.92
C SER A 170 2.77 4.41 -13.79
N ILE A 171 3.00 4.98 -12.61
CA ILE A 171 4.19 5.79 -12.31
C ILE A 171 5.47 4.96 -12.45
N LEU A 172 5.51 3.74 -11.90
CA LEU A 172 6.67 2.86 -12.03
C LEU A 172 7.01 2.56 -13.51
N GLN A 173 5.99 2.37 -14.35
CA GLN A 173 6.18 2.10 -15.77
C GLN A 173 6.62 3.34 -16.56
N ASN A 174 6.19 4.53 -16.14
CA ASN A 174 6.54 5.80 -16.78
C ASN A 174 8.01 6.21 -16.60
N PHE A 175 8.77 5.56 -15.72
CA PHE A 175 10.22 5.78 -15.62
C PHE A 175 11.00 5.30 -16.86
N ASP A 176 10.39 4.47 -17.72
CA ASP A 176 10.99 3.89 -18.93
C ASP A 176 12.37 3.25 -18.69
N LYS A 177 12.52 2.62 -17.51
CA LYS A 177 13.75 1.96 -17.06
C LYS A 177 13.41 0.59 -16.48
N LYS A 178 14.29 -0.39 -16.71
CA LYS A 178 14.16 -1.71 -16.08
C LYS A 178 14.37 -1.64 -14.56
N GLU A 179 15.25 -0.77 -14.11
CA GLU A 179 15.62 -0.60 -12.70
C GLU A 179 15.37 0.85 -12.30
N VAL A 180 14.56 1.05 -11.27
CA VAL A 180 14.22 2.38 -10.73
C VAL A 180 14.69 2.44 -9.29
N SER A 181 15.47 3.46 -8.91
CA SER A 181 15.93 3.59 -7.53
C SER A 181 14.77 3.97 -6.61
N SER A 182 14.83 3.54 -5.34
CA SER A 182 13.90 3.99 -4.30
C SER A 182 13.90 5.52 -4.18
N LYS A 183 15.06 6.16 -4.35
CA LYS A 183 15.18 7.63 -4.39
C LYS A 183 14.32 8.23 -5.50
N ASP A 184 14.47 7.76 -6.75
CA ASP A 184 13.70 8.30 -7.89
C ASP A 184 12.19 8.16 -7.67
N ILE A 185 11.76 7.02 -7.11
CA ILE A 185 10.36 6.79 -6.77
C ILE A 185 9.89 7.80 -5.71
N ILE A 186 10.66 7.98 -4.63
CA ILE A 186 10.31 8.91 -3.54
C ILE A 186 10.24 10.35 -4.07
N ASP A 187 11.19 10.76 -4.92
CA ASP A 187 11.22 12.10 -5.50
C ASP A 187 9.99 12.36 -6.36
N MET A 188 9.63 11.40 -7.22
CA MET A 188 8.42 11.47 -8.03
C MET A 188 7.16 11.58 -7.16
N LEU A 189 7.08 10.81 -6.07
CA LEU A 189 5.96 10.87 -5.14
C LEU A 189 5.90 12.21 -4.37
N ILE A 190 7.04 12.77 -3.97
CA ILE A 190 7.10 14.08 -3.28
C ILE A 190 6.69 15.20 -4.24
N MET A 191 7.21 15.19 -5.46
CA MET A 191 7.04 16.32 -6.37
C MET A 191 5.66 16.34 -7.02
N GLU A 192 5.20 15.19 -7.50
CA GLU A 192 4.05 15.07 -8.40
C GLU A 192 2.85 14.35 -7.79
N TYR A 193 3.07 13.45 -6.81
CA TYR A 193 2.00 12.57 -6.29
C TYR A 193 1.93 12.52 -4.75
N PRO A 194 1.69 13.67 -4.08
CA PRO A 194 1.73 13.77 -2.62
C PRO A 194 0.70 12.86 -1.92
N ASN A 195 -0.43 12.61 -2.57
CA ASN A 195 -1.45 11.67 -2.12
C ASN A 195 -0.92 10.23 -2.06
N LEU A 196 -0.23 9.78 -3.11
CA LEU A 196 0.39 8.45 -3.12
C LEU A 196 1.56 8.38 -2.13
N LEU A 197 2.34 9.45 -1.96
CA LEU A 197 3.36 9.54 -0.90
C LEU A 197 2.73 9.30 0.48
N LEU A 198 1.66 10.04 0.80
CA LEU A 198 0.94 9.92 2.07
C LEU A 198 0.33 8.53 2.26
N ASN A 199 -0.08 7.88 1.18
CA ASN A 199 -0.78 6.60 1.25
C ASN A 199 0.16 5.38 1.36
N PHE A 200 1.28 5.40 0.65
CA PHE A 200 2.21 4.27 0.56
C PHE A 200 3.43 4.45 1.47
N PHE A 201 3.99 5.65 1.51
CA PHE A 201 5.28 5.91 2.14
C PHE A 201 5.15 6.47 3.55
N VAL A 202 4.25 7.42 3.82
CA VAL A 202 4.22 8.11 5.12
C VAL A 202 3.51 7.30 6.20
N LYS A 203 4.14 7.18 7.37
CA LYS A 203 3.54 6.51 8.53
C LYS A 203 2.31 7.26 9.05
N PRO A 204 1.25 6.57 9.51
CA PRO A 204 0.02 7.20 9.98
C PRO A 204 0.24 8.33 11.00
N THR A 205 1.17 8.14 11.94
CA THR A 205 1.47 9.12 12.99
C THR A 205 2.17 10.38 12.51
N ALA A 206 2.65 10.42 11.26
CA ALA A 206 3.37 11.55 10.71
C ALA A 206 2.69 12.21 9.51
N LYS A 207 1.51 11.70 9.08
CA LYS A 207 0.77 12.23 7.94
C LYS A 207 0.46 13.72 8.10
N ASP A 208 -0.04 14.15 9.26
CA ASP A 208 -0.40 15.55 9.51
C ASP A 208 0.81 16.50 9.37
N LYS A 209 1.99 16.05 9.79
CA LYS A 209 3.23 16.83 9.67
C LYS A 209 3.71 16.92 8.23
N VAL A 210 3.63 15.83 7.46
CA VAL A 210 4.00 15.86 6.04
C VAL A 210 3.00 16.71 5.24
N VAL A 211 1.72 16.64 5.58
CA VAL A 211 0.67 17.50 5.01
C VAL A 211 0.97 18.97 5.27
N SER A 212 1.35 19.36 6.49
CA SER A 212 1.69 20.76 6.78
C SER A 212 2.93 21.24 6.01
N MET A 213 3.92 20.37 5.78
CA MET A 213 5.06 20.67 4.90
C MET A 213 4.62 20.94 3.46
N PHE A 214 3.72 20.13 2.91
CA PHE A 214 3.17 20.39 1.57
C PHE A 214 2.37 21.69 1.50
N LEU A 215 1.49 21.94 2.47
CA LEU A 215 0.65 23.14 2.51
C LEU A 215 1.45 24.44 2.69
N SER A 216 2.62 24.36 3.33
CA SER A 216 3.53 25.50 3.52
C SER A 216 4.53 25.68 2.36
N GLY A 217 4.45 24.85 1.31
CA GLY A 217 5.38 24.90 0.18
C GLY A 217 6.79 24.42 0.52
N ASN A 218 6.99 23.75 1.66
CA ASN A 218 8.28 23.27 2.13
C ASN A 218 8.46 21.77 1.83
N LYS A 219 8.05 21.33 0.65
CA LYS A 219 8.11 19.90 0.26
C LYS A 219 9.52 19.46 -0.11
N GLU A 220 10.35 20.36 -0.62
CA GLU A 220 11.75 20.06 -0.95
C GLU A 220 12.57 19.63 0.27
N ALA A 221 12.21 20.09 1.48
CA ALA A 221 12.87 19.67 2.72
C ALA A 221 12.75 18.15 2.99
N LEU A 222 11.84 17.44 2.33
CA LEU A 222 11.76 15.97 2.37
C LEU A 222 12.88 15.29 1.56
N MET A 223 13.50 16.01 0.62
CA MET A 223 14.56 15.50 -0.27
C MET A 223 15.97 15.89 0.20
N ASP A 224 16.11 16.88 1.11
CA ASP A 224 17.43 17.33 1.62
C ASP A 224 18.23 16.23 2.32
N ASN A 225 17.54 15.33 3.02
CA ASN A 225 18.16 14.24 3.77
C ASN A 225 17.22 13.03 3.84
N TYR A 226 17.33 12.13 2.85
CA TYR A 226 16.48 10.94 2.80
C TYR A 226 16.57 10.07 4.05
N LYS A 227 17.76 9.93 4.66
CA LYS A 227 17.91 9.14 5.90
C LYS A 227 17.02 9.69 7.00
N LYS A 228 17.01 11.01 7.18
CA LYS A 228 16.14 11.71 8.13
C LYS A 228 14.67 11.60 7.72
N THR A 229 14.34 11.82 6.46
CA THR A 229 12.96 11.69 5.94
C THR A 229 12.39 10.30 6.18
N ILE A 230 13.17 9.26 5.93
CA ILE A 230 12.76 7.87 6.13
C ILE A 230 12.56 7.56 7.62
N SER A 231 13.45 8.04 8.49
CA SER A 231 13.30 7.86 9.94
C SER A 231 12.09 8.63 10.49
N ASP A 232 11.97 9.90 10.12
CA ASP A 232 10.96 10.83 10.62
C ASP A 232 9.57 10.52 10.07
N PHE A 233 9.46 10.07 8.82
CA PHE A 233 8.18 9.96 8.10
C PHE A 233 7.95 8.61 7.43
N GLY A 234 9.02 7.92 7.01
CA GLY A 234 8.93 6.70 6.21
C GLY A 234 8.29 5.52 6.95
N HIS A 235 7.44 4.80 6.25
CA HIS A 235 6.82 3.56 6.69
C HIS A 235 7.63 2.38 6.15
N TYR A 236 8.18 1.55 7.05
CA TYR A 236 9.00 0.38 6.70
C TYR A 236 8.34 -0.54 5.66
N ASN A 237 7.04 -0.78 5.81
CA ASN A 237 6.24 -1.59 4.89
C ASN A 237 6.32 -1.18 3.41
N PHE A 238 6.61 0.08 3.08
CA PHE A 238 6.78 0.50 1.68
C PHE A 238 7.92 -0.25 1.00
N PHE A 239 9.09 -0.23 1.62
CA PHE A 239 10.32 -0.86 1.12
C PHE A 239 10.34 -2.37 1.30
N PHE A 240 9.53 -2.86 2.26
CA PHE A 240 9.55 -4.26 2.66
C PHE A 240 8.34 -5.04 2.15
N ALA A 241 7.18 -4.84 2.76
CA ALA A 241 5.99 -5.63 2.49
C ALA A 241 5.42 -5.31 1.10
N PHE A 242 5.24 -4.04 0.78
CA PHE A 242 4.64 -3.61 -0.48
C PHE A 242 5.53 -3.96 -1.67
N LYS A 243 6.84 -3.64 -1.62
CA LYS A 243 7.81 -4.10 -2.63
C LYS A 243 7.72 -5.62 -2.86
N ARG A 244 7.56 -6.42 -1.79
CA ARG A 244 7.38 -7.88 -1.94
C ARG A 244 6.03 -8.30 -2.47
N HIS A 245 4.95 -7.56 -2.23
CA HIS A 245 3.67 -7.80 -2.89
C HIS A 245 3.84 -7.69 -4.39
N LEU A 246 4.52 -6.64 -4.86
CA LEU A 246 4.77 -6.45 -6.29
C LEU A 246 5.57 -7.61 -6.91
N VAL A 247 6.52 -8.20 -6.16
CA VAL A 247 7.22 -9.42 -6.58
C VAL A 247 6.28 -10.63 -6.67
N HIS A 248 5.40 -10.83 -5.68
CA HIS A 248 4.42 -11.92 -5.74
C HIS A 248 3.41 -11.74 -6.88
N LEU A 249 3.07 -10.50 -7.24
CA LEU A 249 2.15 -10.16 -8.33
C LEU A 249 2.81 -10.17 -9.72
N GLY A 250 4.14 -10.27 -9.80
CA GLY A 250 4.89 -10.21 -11.07
C GLY A 250 5.06 -8.80 -11.63
N VAL A 251 4.68 -7.76 -10.87
CA VAL A 251 4.95 -6.35 -11.20
C VAL A 251 6.45 -6.07 -11.09
N LEU A 252 7.09 -6.61 -10.06
CA LEU A 252 8.54 -6.58 -9.88
C LEU A 252 9.13 -7.97 -10.17
N SER A 253 10.33 -8.00 -10.71
CA SER A 253 11.11 -9.22 -10.92
C SER A 253 11.40 -9.93 -9.59
N GLN A 254 11.49 -11.26 -9.62
CA GLN A 254 11.93 -12.08 -8.48
C GLN A 254 13.37 -11.78 -8.03
N GLU A 255 14.17 -11.13 -8.89
CA GLU A 255 15.54 -10.68 -8.59
C GLU A 255 15.56 -9.55 -7.54
N ASN A 256 14.43 -8.90 -7.28
CA ASN A 256 14.33 -7.88 -6.24
C ASN A 256 14.61 -8.48 -4.86
N ARG A 257 15.66 -7.95 -4.24
CA ARG A 257 16.00 -8.23 -2.85
C ARG A 257 15.10 -7.39 -1.94
N THR A 258 14.63 -8.01 -0.86
CA THR A 258 13.97 -7.25 0.19
C THR A 258 15.00 -6.77 1.19
N PHE A 259 14.86 -5.53 1.62
CA PHE A 259 15.66 -4.98 2.70
C PHE A 259 15.10 -5.41 4.06
N TYR A 260 15.87 -6.15 4.86
CA TYR A 260 15.42 -6.71 6.16
C TYR A 260 15.97 -5.97 7.40
N LYS A 261 16.72 -4.87 7.22
CA LYS A 261 17.31 -4.12 8.35
C LYS A 261 16.40 -2.98 8.79
N LYS A 262 16.85 -2.17 9.74
CA LYS A 262 16.10 -0.98 10.20
C LYS A 262 15.91 0.01 9.05
N THR A 263 14.73 0.64 8.97
CA THR A 263 14.40 1.60 7.89
C THR A 263 15.44 2.72 7.73
N GLU A 264 16.02 3.19 8.84
CA GLU A 264 17.04 4.25 8.86
C GLU A 264 18.40 3.84 8.26
N GLU A 265 18.63 2.54 8.06
CA GLU A 265 19.82 1.98 7.40
C GLU A 265 19.59 1.76 5.90
N LEU A 266 18.40 2.08 5.39
CA LEU A 266 18.09 1.95 3.98
C LEU A 266 18.84 3.01 3.17
N ASP A 267 19.66 2.54 2.26
CA ASP A 267 20.28 3.35 1.23
C ASP A 267 19.35 3.41 0.01
N VAL A 268 18.60 4.51 -0.12
CA VAL A 268 17.61 4.68 -1.20
C VAL A 268 18.23 4.91 -2.57
N GLU A 269 19.50 5.31 -2.63
CA GLU A 269 20.22 5.48 -3.89
C GLU A 269 20.63 4.12 -4.46
N ASN A 270 20.95 3.16 -3.58
CA ASN A 270 21.39 1.82 -3.96
C ASN A 270 20.30 0.73 -3.78
N ASP A 271 19.09 1.09 -3.37
CA ASP A 271 17.93 0.19 -3.38
C ASP A 271 17.14 0.35 -4.69
N TYR A 272 17.18 -0.69 -5.54
CA TYR A 272 16.54 -0.68 -6.84
C TYR A 272 15.27 -1.54 -6.87
N TRP A 273 14.28 -1.08 -7.63
CA TRP A 273 13.03 -1.75 -7.95
C TRP A 273 13.14 -2.24 -9.40
N ILE A 274 13.39 -3.54 -9.57
CA ILE A 274 13.58 -4.15 -10.89
C ILE A 274 12.20 -4.55 -11.44
N LEU A 275 11.75 -3.90 -12.50
CA LEU A 275 10.43 -4.15 -13.09
C LEU A 275 10.33 -5.57 -13.68
N GLY A 276 9.14 -6.17 -13.53
CA GLY A 276 8.78 -7.43 -14.14
C GLY A 276 8.45 -7.30 -15.63
N LYS A 277 8.45 -8.41 -16.36
CA LYS A 277 8.21 -8.43 -17.82
C LYS A 277 6.73 -8.31 -18.20
N ASP A 278 5.84 -8.73 -17.30
CA ASP A 278 4.42 -8.91 -17.61
C ASP A 278 3.57 -8.11 -16.61
N ILE A 279 3.46 -6.80 -16.81
CA ILE A 279 2.56 -5.96 -16.02
C ILE A 279 1.23 -5.85 -16.79
N LEU A 280 0.15 -6.41 -16.25
CA LEU A 280 -1.19 -6.23 -16.84
C LEU A 280 -1.64 -4.78 -16.58
N ILE A 281 -2.10 -4.09 -17.62
CA ILE A 281 -2.85 -2.83 -17.51
C ILE A 281 -4.21 -3.02 -18.19
#